data_AF-A0A8J1M935-F1
#
_entry.id   AF-A0A8J1M935-F1
#
_cell.length_a   1.000
_cell.length_b   1.000
_cell.length_c   1.000
_cell.angle_alpha   90.00
_cell.angle_beta   90.00
_cell.angle_gamma   90.00
#
_symmetry.space_group_name_H-M   'P 1'
#
loop_
_entity.id
_entity.type
_entity.pdbx_description
1 polymer ?
#
loop_
_entity_poly.entity_id
_entity_poly.type
_entity_poly.pdbx_seq_one_letter_code
_entity_poly.pdbx_strand_id
1 'polypeptide(L)'
;MLKLHILSSRAAGLCWPDGNGNYIVRLNKPLLEQRPRRNTAEILLHEMIHVYQFVTCARDLDHGASFQYHCRRIKKLTGVKITTYHQFHKEYDELKRHWWICQGPCGELVRRTMNRPPCTKAHKRKCGGDFVKIQEPNESPAKKKRKI
;
A
#
# COMPACT_ATOMS: atom_id res chain seq x y z
N MET A 1 -6.84 -6.51 -14.66
CA MET A 1 -6.51 -7.67 -13.79
C MET A 1 -6.05 -7.14 -12.43
N LEU A 2 -6.74 -7.50 -11.33
CA LEU A 2 -6.38 -7.05 -9.98
C LEU A 2 -5.09 -7.75 -9.52
N LYS A 3 -4.11 -6.97 -9.03
CA LYS A 3 -2.86 -7.53 -8.48
C LYS A 3 -2.62 -7.01 -7.07
N LEU A 4 -2.38 -7.94 -6.15
CA LEU A 4 -1.86 -7.64 -4.81
C LEU A 4 -0.36 -7.33 -4.94
N HIS A 5 0.05 -6.19 -4.41
CA HIS A 5 1.46 -5.74 -4.49
C HIS A 5 1.97 -5.41 -3.10
N ILE A 6 3.29 -5.54 -2.92
CA ILE A 6 3.95 -4.95 -1.76
C ILE A 6 4.06 -3.44 -2.04
N LEU A 7 3.27 -2.65 -1.31
CA LEU A 7 3.32 -1.19 -1.40
C LEU A 7 4.25 -0.66 -0.32
N SER A 8 5.14 0.26 -0.70
CA SER A 8 5.92 1.07 0.25
C SER A 8 5.14 2.33 0.67
N SER A 9 3.82 2.23 0.75
CA SER A 9 2.91 3.33 1.08
C SER A 9 2.09 2.98 2.31
N ARG A 10 1.73 4.01 3.09
CA ARG A 10 0.77 3.92 4.20
C ARG A 10 -0.66 3.66 3.72
N ALA A 11 -0.93 3.84 2.43
CA ALA A 11 -2.22 3.57 1.84
C ALA A 11 -2.47 2.05 1.75
N ALA A 12 -3.71 1.64 2.02
CA ALA A 12 -4.13 0.25 1.96
C ALA A 12 -4.49 -0.19 0.52
N GLY A 13 -4.96 0.77 -0.28
CA GLY A 13 -5.23 0.66 -1.70
C GLY A 13 -4.73 1.91 -2.41
N LEU A 14 -4.51 1.79 -3.72
CA LEU A 14 -4.21 2.90 -4.62
C LEU A 14 -4.79 2.57 -6.00
N CYS A 15 -5.32 3.58 -6.68
CA CYS A 15 -5.73 3.49 -8.07
C CYS A 15 -5.17 4.64 -8.93
N TRP A 16 -4.84 4.35 -10.18
CA TRP A 16 -4.38 5.34 -11.16
C TRP A 16 -4.55 4.84 -12.61
N PRO A 17 -4.62 5.74 -13.60
CA PRO A 17 -4.68 5.37 -15.01
C PRO A 17 -3.35 4.77 -15.50
N ASP A 18 -3.40 3.78 -16.39
CA ASP A 18 -2.21 3.12 -16.96
C ASP A 18 -1.65 3.82 -18.22
N GLY A 19 -2.32 4.86 -18.72
CA GLY A 19 -1.97 5.58 -19.94
C GLY A 19 -2.56 4.99 -21.23
N ASN A 20 -3.18 3.81 -21.17
CA ASN A 20 -3.79 3.10 -22.30
C ASN A 20 -5.32 3.02 -22.19
N GLY A 21 -5.93 3.93 -21.43
CA GLY A 21 -7.37 3.94 -21.15
C GLY A 21 -7.83 2.92 -20.10
N ASN A 22 -6.91 2.21 -19.43
CA ASN A 22 -7.26 1.34 -18.30
C ASN A 22 -6.86 1.97 -16.96
N TYR A 23 -7.32 1.33 -15.88
CA TYR A 23 -6.97 1.69 -14.51
C TYR A 23 -6.31 0.51 -13.79
N ILE A 24 -5.27 0.82 -13.02
CA ILE A 24 -4.58 -0.12 -12.16
C ILE A 24 -5.07 0.11 -10.73
N VAL A 25 -5.56 -0.95 -10.10
CA VAL A 25 -5.81 -0.99 -8.65
C VAL A 25 -4.73 -1.85 -8.00
N ARG A 26 -4.02 -1.31 -7.01
CA ARG A 26 -3.06 -2.04 -6.18
C ARG A 26 -3.52 -2.05 -4.73
N LEU A 27 -3.39 -3.22 -4.11
CA LEU A 27 -3.71 -3.43 -2.71
C LEU A 27 -2.44 -3.76 -1.92
N ASN A 28 -2.32 -3.22 -0.70
CA ASN A 28 -1.15 -3.38 0.17
C ASN A 28 -1.12 -4.77 0.80
N LYS A 29 -0.45 -5.72 0.15
CA LYS A 29 -0.45 -7.12 0.57
C LYS A 29 0.01 -7.32 2.03
N PRO A 30 1.19 -6.82 2.47
CA PRO A 30 1.63 -7.00 3.86
C PRO A 30 0.64 -6.50 4.92
N LEU A 31 -0.09 -5.42 4.60
CA LEU A 31 -1.07 -4.83 5.51
C LEU A 31 -2.38 -5.66 5.56
N LEU A 32 -2.76 -6.27 4.43
CA LEU A 32 -4.03 -6.96 4.29
C LEU A 32 -3.97 -8.46 4.59
N GLU A 33 -2.81 -9.09 4.47
CA GLU A 33 -2.64 -10.52 4.81
C GLU A 33 -2.87 -10.80 6.30
N GLN A 34 -2.71 -9.80 7.16
CA GLN A 34 -2.94 -9.92 8.61
C GLN A 34 -4.37 -9.56 9.03
N ARG A 35 -5.29 -9.41 8.06
CA ARG A 35 -6.66 -8.93 8.30
C ARG A 35 -7.71 -9.93 7.81
N PRO A 36 -8.93 -9.86 8.36
CA PRO A 36 -10.05 -10.60 7.80
C PRO A 36 -10.22 -10.28 6.31
N ARG A 37 -10.59 -11.29 5.52
CA ARG A 37 -10.85 -11.15 4.07
C ARG A 37 -11.81 -9.99 3.75
N ARG A 38 -12.75 -9.71 4.66
CA ARG A 38 -13.68 -8.59 4.57
C ARG A 38 -12.98 -7.24 4.36
N ASN A 39 -11.87 -6.98 5.05
CA ASN A 39 -11.14 -5.70 4.93
C ASN A 39 -10.57 -5.54 3.51
N THR A 40 -10.01 -6.61 2.94
CA THR A 40 -9.53 -6.60 1.55
C THR A 40 -10.66 -6.29 0.57
N ALA A 41 -11.85 -6.85 0.79
CA ALA A 41 -13.01 -6.55 -0.04
C ALA A 41 -13.48 -5.10 0.11
N GLU A 42 -13.52 -4.57 1.34
CA GLU A 42 -13.88 -3.17 1.60
C GLU A 42 -12.92 -2.20 0.90
N ILE A 43 -11.61 -2.43 0.99
CA ILE A 43 -10.59 -1.59 0.34
C ILE A 43 -10.63 -1.74 -1.18
N LEU A 44 -10.83 -2.96 -1.68
CA LEU A 44 -10.99 -3.15 -3.12
C LEU A 44 -12.19 -2.36 -3.66
N LEU A 45 -13.32 -2.43 -2.97
CA LEU A 45 -14.52 -1.69 -3.35
C LEU A 45 -14.29 -0.18 -3.28
N HIS A 46 -13.56 0.31 -2.27
CA HIS A 46 -13.14 1.71 -2.17
C HIS A 46 -12.40 2.15 -3.43
N GLU A 47 -11.33 1.45 -3.82
CA GLU A 47 -10.56 1.79 -5.02
C GLU A 47 -11.39 1.63 -6.31
N MET A 48 -12.30 0.67 -6.37
CA MET A 48 -13.20 0.50 -7.52
C MET A 48 -14.21 1.63 -7.67
N ILE A 49 -14.65 2.27 -6.58
CA ILE A 49 -15.50 3.47 -6.65
C ILE A 49 -14.70 4.63 -7.26
N HIS A 50 -13.44 4.82 -6.85
CA HIS A 50 -12.58 5.83 -7.47
C HIS A 50 -12.39 5.57 -8.97
N VAL A 51 -12.10 4.32 -9.36
CA VAL A 51 -12.03 3.94 -10.79
C VAL A 51 -13.34 4.27 -11.51
N TYR A 52 -14.49 3.99 -10.90
CA TYR A 52 -15.79 4.32 -11.48
C TYR A 52 -15.95 5.84 -11.66
N GLN A 53 -15.62 6.64 -10.65
CA GLN A 53 -15.65 8.12 -10.74
C GLN A 53 -14.79 8.64 -11.89
N PHE A 54 -13.58 8.07 -12.08
CA PHE A 54 -12.71 8.44 -13.19
C PHE A 54 -13.31 8.06 -14.56
N VAL A 55 -13.81 6.83 -14.70
CA VAL A 55 -14.38 6.33 -15.96
C VAL A 55 -15.64 7.09 -16.36
N THR A 56 -16.48 7.49 -15.40
CA THR A 56 -17.72 8.22 -15.68
C THR A 56 -17.56 9.73 -15.67
N CYS A 57 -16.34 10.26 -15.57
CA CYS A 57 -16.07 11.70 -15.43
C CYS A 57 -16.95 12.35 -14.36
N ALA A 58 -17.02 11.74 -13.16
CA ALA A 58 -17.83 12.24 -12.07
C ALA A 58 -17.40 13.67 -11.67
N ARG A 59 -18.37 14.46 -11.17
CA ARG A 59 -18.11 15.85 -10.74
C ARG A 59 -17.13 15.94 -9.57
N ASP A 60 -17.10 14.93 -8.70
CA ASP A 60 -16.14 14.77 -7.61
C ASP A 60 -15.34 13.47 -7.78
N LEU A 61 -14.01 13.56 -7.64
CA LEU A 61 -13.06 12.44 -7.81
C LEU A 61 -12.55 11.87 -6.46
N ASP A 62 -12.95 12.50 -5.36
CA ASP A 62 -12.59 12.11 -4.00
C ASP A 62 -13.82 11.55 -3.25
N HIS A 63 -13.80 11.52 -1.92
CA HIS A 63 -14.89 11.02 -1.07
C HIS A 63 -16.13 11.94 -0.97
N GLY A 64 -16.46 12.66 -2.06
CA GLY A 64 -17.59 13.56 -2.16
C GLY A 64 -18.95 12.86 -2.35
N ALA A 65 -19.93 13.58 -2.90
CA ALA A 65 -21.30 13.11 -3.00
C ALA A 65 -21.44 11.83 -3.83
N SER A 66 -20.71 11.73 -4.96
CA SER A 66 -20.71 10.55 -5.82
C SER A 66 -20.16 9.33 -5.08
N PHE A 67 -19.00 9.46 -4.44
CA PHE A 67 -18.39 8.37 -3.68
C PHE A 67 -19.32 7.86 -2.56
N GLN A 68 -19.88 8.79 -1.78
CA GLN A 68 -20.79 8.45 -0.69
C GLN A 68 -22.09 7.80 -1.18
N TYR A 69 -22.61 8.22 -2.33
CA TYR A 69 -23.74 7.57 -2.97
C TYR A 69 -23.43 6.09 -3.26
N HIS A 70 -22.28 5.80 -3.87
CA HIS A 70 -21.86 4.43 -4.16
C HIS A 70 -21.61 3.61 -2.90
N CYS A 71 -21.03 4.19 -1.85
CA CYS A 71 -20.90 3.53 -0.56
C CYS A 71 -22.25 3.12 0.02
N ARG A 72 -23.24 4.03 0.03
CA ARG A 72 -24.60 3.75 0.51
C ARG A 72 -25.29 2.69 -0.34
N ARG A 73 -25.17 2.79 -1.68
CA ARG A 73 -25.74 1.83 -2.63
C ARG A 73 -25.20 0.42 -2.41
N ILE A 74 -23.88 0.26 -2.30
CA ILE A 74 -23.23 -1.04 -2.08
C ILE A 74 -23.59 -1.60 -0.70
N LYS A 75 -23.60 -0.75 0.35
CA LYS A 75 -24.01 -1.17 1.70
C LYS A 75 -25.44 -1.73 1.71
N LYS A 76 -26.38 -1.08 1.02
CA LYS A 76 -27.77 -1.54 0.93
C LYS A 76 -27.90 -2.90 0.25
N LEU A 77 -27.09 -3.15 -0.79
CA LEU A 77 -27.14 -4.39 -1.59
C LEU A 77 -26.40 -5.56 -0.95
N THR A 78 -25.32 -5.30 -0.22
CA THR A 78 -24.36 -6.34 0.20
C THR A 78 -24.12 -6.40 1.71
N GLY A 79 -24.57 -5.40 2.46
CA GLY A 79 -24.24 -5.22 3.87
C GLY A 79 -22.79 -4.75 4.14
N VAL A 80 -21.93 -4.66 3.12
CA VAL A 80 -20.53 -4.24 3.27
C VAL A 80 -20.45 -2.74 3.58
N LYS A 81 -19.68 -2.37 4.62
CA LYS A 81 -19.50 -0.98 5.04
C LYS A 81 -18.15 -0.47 4.55
N ILE A 82 -18.15 0.18 3.38
CA ILE A 82 -16.96 0.84 2.83
C ILE A 82 -16.68 2.11 3.64
N THR A 83 -15.45 2.25 4.13
CA THR A 83 -14.99 3.44 4.86
C THR A 83 -14.22 4.38 3.93
N THR A 84 -14.33 5.69 4.18
CA THR A 84 -13.55 6.71 3.46
C THR A 84 -12.10 6.76 3.93
N TYR A 85 -11.86 6.53 5.22
CA TYR A 85 -10.52 6.57 5.80
C TYR A 85 -10.09 5.22 6.34
N HIS A 86 -8.89 4.84 5.93
CA HIS A 86 -8.20 3.64 6.34
C HIS A 86 -6.97 4.08 7.17
N GLN A 87 -7.14 4.24 8.49
CA GLN A 87 -6.05 4.61 9.38
C GLN A 87 -5.26 3.35 9.78
N PHE A 88 -4.19 3.06 9.04
CA PHE A 88 -3.32 1.91 9.30
C PHE A 88 -1.87 2.31 9.58
N HIS A 89 -1.66 3.50 10.13
CA HIS A 89 -0.32 4.06 10.28
C HIS A 89 0.55 3.26 11.24
N LYS A 90 -0.01 2.87 12.40
CA LYS A 90 0.72 2.09 13.40
C LYS A 90 1.07 0.72 12.85
N GLU A 91 0.10 0.03 12.28
CA GLU A 91 0.28 -1.31 11.71
C GLU A 91 1.26 -1.28 10.55
N TYR A 92 1.21 -0.25 9.70
CA TYR A 92 2.20 -0.07 8.63
C TYR A 92 3.62 0.15 9.17
N ASP A 93 3.78 0.90 10.27
CA ASP A 93 5.08 1.14 10.88
C ASP A 93 5.67 -0.14 11.50
N GLU A 94 4.84 -1.02 12.05
CA GLU A 94 5.23 -2.35 12.57
C GLU A 94 5.73 -3.30 11.46
N LEU A 95 5.29 -3.10 10.21
CA LEU A 95 5.76 -3.88 9.07
C LEU A 95 7.19 -3.49 8.63
N LYS A 96 7.73 -2.37 9.10
CA LYS A 96 9.05 -1.88 8.71
C LYS A 96 10.17 -2.61 9.45
N ARG A 97 10.34 -3.88 9.12
CA ARG A 97 11.26 -4.81 9.80
C ARG A 97 12.67 -4.83 9.22
N HIS A 98 12.90 -4.12 8.11
CA HIS A 98 14.24 -3.98 7.54
C HIS A 98 14.79 -2.61 7.89
N TRP A 99 15.92 -2.58 8.61
CA TRP A 99 16.51 -1.34 9.10
C TRP A 99 17.90 -1.16 8.52
N TRP A 100 18.19 0.07 8.10
CA TRP A 100 19.50 0.48 7.61
C TRP A 100 19.94 1.74 8.33
N ILE A 101 21.21 1.81 8.68
CA ILE A 101 21.84 3.00 9.22
C ILE A 101 22.86 3.54 8.22
N CYS A 102 22.87 4.86 8.03
CA CYS A 102 23.93 5.51 7.27
C CYS A 102 25.21 5.52 8.10
N GLN A 103 26.32 5.03 7.55
CA GLN A 103 27.65 5.11 8.18
C GLN A 103 28.39 6.42 7.88
N GLY A 104 27.74 7.37 7.23
CA GLY A 104 28.26 8.73 7.06
C GLY A 104 27.92 9.66 8.24
N PRO A 105 28.29 10.94 8.14
CA PRO A 105 28.12 11.92 9.22
C PRO A 105 26.66 12.14 9.67
N CYS A 106 25.67 11.73 8.87
CA CYS A 106 24.26 11.93 9.24
C CYS A 106 23.70 10.87 10.21
N GLY A 107 24.30 9.68 10.30
CA GLY A 107 23.79 8.59 11.15
C GLY A 107 22.33 8.18 10.89
N GLU A 108 21.76 8.50 9.72
CA GLU A 108 20.33 8.37 9.44
C GLU A 108 19.85 6.91 9.54
N LEU A 109 18.83 6.66 10.38
CA LEU A 109 18.15 5.37 10.48
C LEU A 109 16.93 5.33 9.55
N VAL A 110 16.96 4.42 8.57
CA VAL A 110 15.85 4.19 7.64
C VAL A 110 15.23 2.83 7.90
N ARG A 111 13.91 2.81 8.10
CA ARG A 111 13.11 1.58 8.29
C ARG A 111 12.19 1.37 7.09
N ARG A 112 12.20 0.17 6.48
CA ARG A 112 11.34 -0.18 5.33
C ARG A 112 10.66 -1.52 5.50
N THR A 113 9.54 -1.68 4.81
CA THR A 113 8.77 -2.92 4.72
C THR A 113 9.38 -3.94 3.76
N MET A 114 10.15 -3.48 2.77
CA MET A 114 10.85 -4.34 1.81
C MET A 114 12.35 -4.32 2.06
N ASN A 115 13.01 -5.46 1.86
CA ASN A 115 14.47 -5.56 1.86
C ASN A 115 15.08 -4.86 0.63
N ARG A 116 15.10 -3.52 0.66
CA ARG A 116 15.68 -2.68 -0.38
C ARG A 116 16.47 -1.55 0.28
N PRO A 117 17.80 -1.49 0.07
CA PRO A 117 18.60 -0.45 0.70
C PRO A 117 18.13 0.95 0.26
N PRO A 118 18.20 1.95 1.14
CA PRO A 118 17.99 3.34 0.77
C PRO A 118 19.12 3.76 -0.17
N CYS A 119 18.75 4.39 -1.29
CA CYS A 119 19.73 5.07 -2.13
C CYS A 119 19.03 6.26 -2.79
N THR A 120 19.44 7.46 -2.40
CA THR A 120 19.05 8.69 -3.11
C THR A 120 20.32 9.42 -3.54
N LYS A 121 20.35 9.86 -4.79
CA LYS A 121 21.47 10.67 -5.31
C LYS A 121 21.69 11.93 -4.46
N ALA A 122 20.61 12.50 -3.93
CA ALA A 122 20.64 13.65 -3.03
C ALA A 122 21.39 13.35 -1.73
N HIS A 123 21.08 12.23 -1.04
CA HIS A 123 21.80 11.83 0.16
C HIS A 123 23.28 11.57 -0.15
N LYS A 124 23.60 10.84 -1.23
CA LYS A 124 24.99 10.54 -1.58
C LYS A 124 25.82 11.81 -1.81
N ARG A 125 25.24 12.85 -2.45
CA ARG A 125 25.90 14.16 -2.63
C ARG A 125 26.09 14.93 -1.33
N LYS A 126 25.11 14.90 -0.43
CA LYS A 126 25.13 15.69 0.82
C LYS A 126 25.95 15.04 1.93
N CYS A 127 25.88 13.71 2.04
CA CYS A 127 26.44 12.95 3.16
C CYS A 127 27.66 12.12 2.75
N GLY A 128 27.72 11.61 1.51
CA GLY A 128 28.77 10.69 1.05
C GLY A 128 28.67 9.27 1.62
N GLY A 129 27.99 9.10 2.77
CA GLY A 129 27.83 7.82 3.45
C GLY A 129 26.96 6.80 2.71
N ASP A 130 27.18 5.53 3.03
CA ASP A 130 26.42 4.40 2.56
C ASP A 130 25.55 3.81 3.67
N PHE A 131 24.42 3.23 3.28
CA PHE A 131 23.47 2.61 4.19
C PHE A 131 23.81 1.14 4.40
N VAL A 132 24.14 0.77 5.64
CA VAL A 132 24.42 -0.60 6.04
C VAL A 132 23.21 -1.18 6.76
N LYS A 133 22.87 -2.43 6.46
CA LYS A 133 21.72 -3.13 7.06
C LYS A 133 22.07 -3.54 8.49
N ILE A 134 21.19 -3.24 9.43
CA ILE A 134 21.40 -3.54 10.86
C ILE A 134 20.32 -4.44 11.45
N GLN A 135 19.18 -4.58 10.76
CA GLN A 135 18.11 -5.49 11.18
C GLN A 135 17.37 -6.06 9.98
N GLU A 136 17.01 -7.33 10.09
CA GLU A 136 16.06 -7.99 9.21
C GLU A 136 15.18 -8.97 10.00
N PRO A 137 13.97 -9.30 9.49
CA PRO A 137 13.17 -10.34 10.10
C PRO A 137 13.90 -11.69 10.03
N ASN A 138 13.91 -12.46 11.11
CA ASN A 138 14.32 -13.86 11.08
C ASN A 138 13.52 -14.60 10.00
N GLU A 139 14.19 -15.35 9.14
CA GLU A 139 13.51 -16.17 8.14
C GLU A 139 12.51 -17.10 8.85
N SER A 140 11.21 -16.91 8.59
CA SER A 140 10.23 -17.97 8.86
C SER A 140 10.33 -18.98 7.72
N PRO A 141 10.31 -20.31 7.98
CA PRO A 141 10.65 -21.32 6.99
C PRO A 141 9.76 -21.14 5.78
N ALA A 142 10.36 -20.78 4.64
CA ALA A 142 9.66 -20.69 3.39
C ALA A 142 8.96 -22.03 3.15
N LYS A 143 7.62 -22.00 3.12
CA LYS A 143 6.78 -23.11 2.67
C LYS A 143 7.43 -23.71 1.43
N LYS A 144 7.94 -24.94 1.56
CA LYS A 144 8.45 -25.74 0.44
C LYS A 144 7.42 -25.61 -0.68
N LYS A 145 7.82 -25.02 -1.81
CA LYS A 145 7.02 -25.05 -3.03
C LYS A 145 6.74 -26.54 -3.30
N ARG A 146 5.48 -26.97 -3.17
CA ARG A 146 5.05 -28.24 -3.77
C ARG A 146 5.29 -28.09 -5.26
N LYS A 147 6.24 -28.84 -5.80
CA LYS A 147 6.30 -29.10 -7.24
C LYS A 147 4.94 -29.73 -7.60
N ILE A 148 4.19 -29.06 -8.47
CA ILE A 148 3.12 -29.67 -9.24
C ILE A 148 3.77 -30.12 -10.53
#